data_AF-A0A4Y2T5Q9-F1
#
_entry.id   AF-A0A4Y2T5Q9-F1
#
_cell.length_a   1.000
_cell.length_b   1.000
_cell.length_c   1.000
_cell.angle_alpha   90.00
_cell.angle_beta   90.00
_cell.angle_gamma   90.00
#
_symmetry.space_group_name_H-M   'P 1'
#
loop_
_entity.id
_entity.type
_entity.pdbx_description
1 polymer ?
#
loop_
_entity_poly.entity_id
_entity_poly.type
_entity_poly.pdbx_seq_one_letter_code
_entity_poly.pdbx_strand_id
1 'polypeptide(L)'
;MFERLHRYMCETGSSVTGMHDTGRGRSVRTAQVVDDILQGVGDRPDISTEEVSLVLNVPHSIVWRVLWDEGLHPYHVQKVQALIPADYAPSVEIAHWFLQQLAAQPDFSAHVLFTDESTFTREGISNTHNIYVFF
;
A
#
# COMPACT_ATOMS: atom_id res chain seq x y z
N MET A 1 9.29 -30.56 -7.56
CA MET A 1 10.46 -29.70 -7.29
C MET A 1 11.08 -29.91 -5.90
N PHE A 2 10.37 -30.47 -4.91
CA PHE A 2 10.86 -30.64 -3.53
C PHE A 2 11.62 -31.96 -3.23
N GLU A 3 11.61 -32.95 -4.13
CA GLU A 3 12.17 -34.28 -3.86
C GLU A 3 13.71 -34.31 -3.76
N ARG A 4 14.40 -33.42 -4.47
CA ARG A 4 15.88 -33.34 -4.41
C ARG A 4 16.37 -32.76 -3.08
N LEU A 5 15.65 -31.77 -2.54
CA LEU A 5 16.00 -31.14 -1.27
C LEU A 5 15.83 -32.12 -0.10
N HIS A 6 14.74 -32.88 -0.11
CA HIS A 6 14.44 -33.89 0.93
C HIS A 6 15.51 -35.00 0.97
N ARG A 7 15.91 -35.51 -0.20
CA ARG A 7 16.93 -36.56 -0.32
C ARG A 7 18.29 -36.13 0.22
N TYR A 8 18.69 -34.89 -0.07
CA TYR A 8 19.97 -34.33 0.36
C TYR A 8 20.07 -34.17 1.89
N MET A 9 18.95 -33.85 2.55
CA MET A 9 18.87 -33.74 4.01
C MET A 9 18.96 -35.10 4.70
N CYS A 10 18.36 -36.14 4.12
CA CYS A 10 18.42 -37.50 4.67
C CYS A 10 19.80 -38.15 4.52
N GLU A 11 20.53 -37.87 3.44
CA GLU A 11 21.79 -38.54 3.13
C GLU A 11 23.02 -37.88 3.80
N THR A 12 23.05 -36.55 3.92
CA THR A 12 24.28 -35.83 4.32
C THR A 12 24.25 -35.22 5.72
N GLY A 13 23.11 -35.22 6.41
CA GLY A 13 23.01 -35.01 7.87
C GLY A 13 23.72 -33.79 8.45
N SER A 14 23.99 -32.74 7.68
CA SER A 14 24.65 -31.52 8.17
C SER A 14 24.49 -30.37 7.18
N SER A 15 23.82 -29.30 7.61
CA SER A 15 24.01 -27.97 7.03
C SER A 15 25.13 -27.29 7.79
N VAL A 16 26.38 -27.47 7.34
CA VAL A 16 27.52 -26.71 7.87
C VAL A 16 27.22 -25.23 7.64
N THR A 17 26.95 -24.51 8.73
CA THR A 17 26.76 -23.08 8.73
C THR A 17 28.15 -22.45 8.63
N GLY A 18 28.64 -22.30 7.40
CA GLY A 18 29.79 -21.46 7.12
C GLY A 18 29.38 -20.00 7.30
N MET A 19 29.35 -19.52 8.54
CA MET A 19 29.36 -18.09 8.85
C MET A 19 30.72 -17.55 8.43
N HIS A 20 30.85 -17.31 7.12
CA HIS A 20 31.78 -16.29 6.68
C HIS A 20 31.14 -14.96 7.03
N ASP A 21 31.80 -14.27 7.96
CA ASP A 21 31.59 -12.86 8.26
C ASP A 21 32.05 -12.04 7.05
N THR A 22 31.42 -12.24 5.90
CA THR A 22 31.53 -11.37 4.73
C THR A 22 30.51 -10.26 4.91
N GLY A 23 30.82 -9.39 5.87
CA GLY A 23 30.25 -8.05 5.91
C GLY A 23 30.50 -7.40 4.56
N ARG A 24 29.51 -7.49 3.67
CA ARG A 24 29.51 -6.80 2.39
C ARG A 24 29.56 -5.32 2.74
N GLY A 25 30.74 -4.72 2.55
CA GLY A 25 30.98 -3.32 2.86
C GLY A 25 29.82 -2.47 2.35
N ARG A 26 29.40 -1.50 3.17
CA ARG A 26 28.35 -0.49 2.91
C ARG A 26 28.68 0.45 1.73
N SER A 27 29.43 -0.03 0.74
CA SER A 27 30.02 0.73 -0.37
C SER A 27 29.03 1.05 -1.50
N VAL A 28 27.79 0.57 -1.46
CA VAL A 28 26.73 0.96 -2.43
C VAL A 28 25.81 2.05 -1.86
N ARG A 29 26.00 2.45 -0.60
CA ARG A 29 25.39 3.64 0.00
C ARG A 29 26.34 4.81 -0.14
N THR A 30 26.51 5.33 -1.35
CA THR A 30 26.99 6.73 -1.43
C THR A 30 25.90 7.55 -0.73
N ALA A 31 26.27 8.42 0.21
CA ALA A 31 25.30 9.30 0.90
C ALA A 31 24.38 9.98 -0.12
N GLN A 32 24.94 10.37 -1.28
CA GLN A 32 24.21 10.88 -2.44
C GLN A 32 23.04 10.00 -2.89
N VAL A 33 23.19 8.67 -3.00
CA VAL A 33 22.10 7.79 -3.45
C VAL A 33 20.98 7.73 -2.41
N VAL A 34 21.33 7.78 -1.12
CA VAL A 34 20.34 7.84 -0.04
C VAL A 34 19.59 9.17 -0.12
N ASP A 35 20.32 10.28 -0.24
CA ASP A 35 19.75 11.62 -0.35
C ASP A 35 18.85 11.75 -1.58
N ASP A 36 19.27 11.23 -2.74
CA ASP A 36 18.49 11.25 -3.99
C ASP A 36 17.19 10.43 -3.87
N ILE A 37 17.22 9.28 -3.18
CA ILE A 37 16.03 8.46 -2.90
C ILE A 37 15.08 9.21 -1.97
N LEU A 38 15.59 9.77 -0.87
CA LEU A 38 14.78 10.50 0.10
C LEU A 38 14.19 11.77 -0.49
N GLN A 39 14.95 12.49 -1.31
CA GLN A 39 14.46 13.65 -2.04
C GLN A 39 13.38 13.26 -3.05
N GLY A 40 13.57 12.19 -3.82
CA GLY A 40 12.58 11.73 -4.79
C GLY A 40 11.24 11.35 -4.16
N VAL A 41 11.27 10.71 -2.99
CA VAL A 41 10.05 10.36 -2.23
C VAL A 41 9.47 11.58 -1.50
N GLY A 42 10.31 12.49 -1.01
CA GLY A 42 9.86 13.73 -0.38
C GLY A 42 9.17 14.70 -1.34
N ASP A 43 9.70 14.84 -2.56
CA ASP A 43 9.15 15.71 -3.61
C ASP A 43 7.83 15.16 -4.16
N ARG A 44 7.69 13.83 -4.24
CA ARG A 44 6.50 13.13 -4.72
C ARG A 44 6.16 11.93 -3.81
N PRO A 45 5.41 12.13 -2.72
CA PRO A 45 5.08 11.06 -1.78
C PRO A 45 4.27 9.91 -2.41
N ASP A 46 3.57 10.18 -3.52
CA ASP A 46 2.75 9.22 -4.27
C ASP A 46 3.56 8.35 -5.26
N ILE A 47 4.86 8.59 -5.39
CA ILE A 47 5.72 7.86 -6.32
C ILE A 47 5.90 6.41 -5.89
N SER A 48 5.82 5.48 -6.84
CA SER A 48 6.10 4.07 -6.54
C SER A 48 7.59 3.83 -6.34
N THR A 49 7.96 2.88 -5.48
CA THR A 49 9.36 2.47 -5.29
C THR A 49 10.00 1.92 -6.57
N GLU A 50 9.19 1.34 -7.46
CA GLU A 50 9.57 0.93 -8.81
C GLU A 50 9.95 2.14 -9.68
N GLU A 51 9.14 3.20 -9.66
CA GLU A 51 9.41 4.42 -10.42
C GLU A 51 10.67 5.13 -9.91
N VAL A 52 10.88 5.20 -8.58
CA VAL A 52 12.13 5.72 -8.00
C VAL A 52 13.35 4.89 -8.45
N SER A 53 13.20 3.56 -8.45
CA SER A 53 14.24 2.63 -8.92
C SER A 53 14.62 2.89 -10.38
N LEU A 54 13.63 3.13 -11.25
CA LEU A 54 13.83 3.42 -12.66
C LEU A 54 14.48 4.80 -12.88
N VAL A 55 14.00 5.83 -12.19
CA VAL A 55 14.50 7.21 -12.33
C VAL A 55 15.95 7.32 -11.86
N LEU A 56 16.27 6.72 -10.71
CA LEU A 56 17.62 6.78 -10.13
C LEU A 56 18.55 5.68 -10.66
N ASN A 57 18.04 4.74 -11.47
CA ASN A 57 18.77 3.56 -11.94
C ASN A 57 19.41 2.76 -10.78
N VAL A 58 18.68 2.64 -9.68
CA VAL A 58 19.10 1.95 -8.45
C VAL A 58 18.23 0.70 -8.30
N PRO A 59 18.78 -0.47 -7.89
CA PRO A 59 17.95 -1.64 -7.66
C PRO A 59 16.83 -1.37 -6.64
N HIS A 60 15.62 -1.79 -6.96
CA HIS A 60 14.43 -1.66 -6.10
C HIS A 60 14.65 -2.08 -4.64
N SER A 61 15.40 -3.17 -4.42
CA SER A 61 15.76 -3.65 -3.08
C SER A 61 16.58 -2.66 -2.24
N ILE A 62 17.35 -1.77 -2.88
CA ILE A 62 18.10 -0.71 -2.20
C ILE A 62 17.15 0.43 -1.82
N VAL A 63 16.24 0.83 -2.71
CA VAL A 63 15.19 1.82 -2.41
C VAL A 63 14.39 1.40 -1.19
N TRP A 64 13.87 0.17 -1.18
CA TRP A 64 13.15 -0.38 -0.03
C TRP A 64 13.98 -0.36 1.26
N ARG A 65 15.25 -0.74 1.18
CA ARG A 65 16.12 -0.77 2.36
C ARG A 65 16.39 0.63 2.91
N VAL A 66 16.59 1.62 2.03
CA VAL A 66 16.79 3.02 2.44
C VAL A 66 15.54 3.55 3.13
N LEU A 67 14.36 3.36 2.53
CA LEU A 67 13.10 3.81 3.14
C LEU A 67 12.87 3.17 4.51
N TRP A 68 13.11 1.86 4.64
CA TRP A 68 13.00 1.17 5.93
C TRP A 68 14.00 1.64 6.98
N ASP A 69 15.26 1.86 6.59
CA ASP A 69 16.30 2.32 7.52
C ASP A 69 16.02 3.73 8.03
N GLU A 70 15.39 4.58 7.22
CA GLU A 70 14.99 5.95 7.56
C GLU A 70 13.59 6.04 8.21
N GLY A 71 12.95 4.89 8.46
CA GLY A 71 11.64 4.82 9.13
C GLY A 71 10.45 5.19 8.26
N LEU A 72 10.64 5.34 6.94
CA LEU A 72 9.61 5.65 5.98
C LEU A 72 8.84 4.39 5.58
N HIS A 73 7.62 4.25 6.11
CA HIS A 73 6.79 3.07 5.88
C HIS A 73 5.69 3.35 4.86
N PRO A 74 5.40 2.39 3.95
CA PRO A 74 4.31 2.54 3.00
C PRO A 74 2.96 2.56 3.72
N TYR A 75 2.19 3.60 3.48
CA TYR A 75 0.82 3.76 3.93
C TYR A 75 -0.13 3.73 2.73
N HIS A 76 -1.17 2.90 2.77
CA HIS A 76 -2.17 2.85 1.72
C HIS A 76 -3.06 4.09 1.74
N VAL A 77 -3.15 4.79 0.61
CA VAL A 77 -4.05 5.95 0.49
C VAL A 77 -5.50 5.47 0.45
N GLN A 78 -6.25 5.82 1.48
CA GLN A 78 -7.70 5.61 1.52
C GLN A 78 -8.40 6.82 0.91
N LYS A 79 -9.09 6.62 -0.21
CA LYS A 79 -10.01 7.62 -0.72
C LYS A 79 -11.27 7.60 0.15
N VAL A 80 -11.42 8.62 0.97
CA VAL A 80 -12.65 8.87 1.74
C VAL A 80 -13.47 9.95 1.03
N GLN A 81 -14.79 9.91 1.23
CA GLN A 81 -15.66 10.97 0.74
C GLN A 81 -15.28 12.30 1.39
N ALA A 82 -15.10 13.34 0.58
CA ALA A 82 -14.81 14.69 1.06
C ALA A 82 -16.10 15.35 1.56
N LEU A 83 -16.50 15.04 2.79
CA LEU A 83 -17.68 15.63 3.42
C LEU A 83 -17.42 17.09 3.78
N ILE A 84 -18.24 18.00 3.26
CA ILE A 84 -18.20 19.41 3.62
C ILE A 84 -19.16 19.69 4.80
N PRO A 85 -18.95 20.77 5.58
CA PRO A 85 -19.81 21.12 6.71
C PRO A 85 -21.32 21.15 6.39
N ALA A 86 -21.68 21.46 5.15
CA ALA A 86 -23.07 21.49 4.70
C ALA A 86 -23.70 20.09 4.56
N ASP A 87 -22.90 19.03 4.39
CA ASP A 87 -23.41 17.66 4.17
C ASP A 87 -23.88 16.99 5.47
N TYR A 88 -23.37 17.43 6.62
CA TYR A 88 -23.61 16.75 7.89
C TYR A 88 -25.06 16.81 8.34
N ALA A 89 -25.69 17.99 8.30
CA ALA A 89 -27.07 18.15 8.74
C ALA A 89 -28.06 17.33 7.88
N PRO A 90 -28.03 17.41 6.53
CA PRO A 90 -28.84 16.56 5.67
C PRO A 90 -28.59 15.06 5.89
N SER A 91 -27.34 14.65 6.09
CA SER A 91 -27.01 13.24 6.33
C SER A 91 -27.67 12.70 7.60
N VAL A 92 -27.67 13.50 8.68
CA VAL A 92 -28.32 13.15 9.94
C VAL A 92 -29.84 13.11 9.78
N GLU A 93 -30.43 14.07 9.07
CA GLU A 93 -31.86 14.10 8.81
C GLU A 93 -32.34 12.87 8.03
N ILE A 94 -31.60 12.47 6.99
CA ILE A 94 -31.88 11.25 6.22
C ILE A 94 -31.79 10.01 7.11
N ALA A 95 -30.75 9.92 7.96
CA ALA A 95 -30.59 8.80 8.89
C ALA A 95 -31.76 8.72 9.88
N HIS A 96 -32.17 9.84 10.47
CA HIS A 96 -33.31 9.91 11.37
C HIS A 96 -34.62 9.53 10.67
N TRP A 97 -34.86 10.03 9.46
CA TRP A 97 -36.01 9.66 8.66
C TRP A 97 -36.03 8.15 8.39
N PHE A 98 -34.90 7.56 7.99
CA PHE A 98 -34.80 6.13 7.72
C PHE A 98 -35.11 5.29 8.98
N LEU A 99 -34.62 5.71 10.15
CA LEU A 99 -34.92 5.06 11.42
C LEU A 99 -36.41 5.13 11.78
N GLN A 100 -37.08 6.25 11.48
CA GLN A 100 -38.53 6.38 11.68
C GLN A 100 -39.31 5.42 10.78
N GLN A 101 -38.88 5.25 9.52
CA GLN A 101 -39.48 4.29 8.60
C GLN A 101 -39.33 2.86 9.10
N LEU A 102 -38.16 2.49 9.63
CA LEU A 102 -37.93 1.17 10.25
C LEU A 102 -38.79 0.94 11.50
N ALA A 103 -39.02 1.99 12.30
CA ALA A 103 -39.87 1.89 13.49
C ALA A 103 -41.35 1.69 13.13
N ALA A 104 -41.82 2.34 12.05
CA ALA A 104 -43.19 2.20 11.56
C ALA A 104 -43.42 0.86 10.85
N GLN A 105 -42.43 0.39 10.10
CA GLN A 105 -42.47 -0.84 9.33
C GLN A 105 -41.12 -1.58 9.46
N PRO A 106 -41.02 -2.63 10.30
CA PRO A 106 -39.76 -3.35 10.53
C PRO A 106 -39.13 -3.95 9.26
N ASP A 107 -39.94 -4.30 8.26
CA ASP A 107 -39.53 -4.85 6.97
C ASP A 107 -39.25 -3.78 5.90
N PHE A 108 -39.28 -2.49 6.25
CA PHE A 108 -39.04 -1.39 5.31
C PHE A 108 -37.72 -1.53 4.55
N SER A 109 -36.65 -1.93 5.24
CA SER A 109 -35.32 -2.11 4.61
C SER A 109 -35.31 -3.13 3.47
N ALA A 110 -36.16 -4.17 3.53
CA ALA A 110 -36.25 -5.18 2.48
C ALA A 110 -36.88 -4.65 1.19
N HIS A 111 -37.56 -3.49 1.26
CA HIS A 111 -38.23 -2.84 0.14
C HIS A 111 -37.42 -1.66 -0.44
N VAL A 112 -36.26 -1.34 0.14
CA VAL A 112 -35.40 -0.25 -0.32
C VAL A 112 -34.35 -0.79 -1.29
N LEU A 113 -34.33 -0.25 -2.51
CA LEU A 113 -33.27 -0.50 -3.48
C LEU A 113 -32.37 0.73 -3.55
N PHE A 114 -31.10 0.56 -3.18
CA PHE A 114 -30.07 1.56 -3.44
C PHE A 114 -29.47 1.30 -4.82
N THR A 115 -29.54 2.31 -5.68
CA THR A 115 -28.87 2.31 -6.98
C THR A 115 -27.79 3.36 -6.96
N ASP A 116 -26.56 2.99 -7.32
CA ASP A 116 -25.52 3.95 -7.67
C ASP A 116 -25.41 4.09 -9.19
N GLU A 117 -24.86 5.22 -9.62
CA GLU A 117 -24.44 5.42 -11.01
C GLU A 117 -22.91 5.36 -11.06
N SER A 118 -22.36 4.32 -11.67
CA SER A 118 -20.93 4.20 -11.91
C SER A 118 -20.56 4.81 -13.27
N THR A 119 -19.77 5.88 -13.28
CA THR A 119 -19.23 6.45 -14.52
C THR A 119 -17.93 5.73 -14.91
N PHE A 120 -17.89 5.12 -16.10
CA PHE A 120 -16.65 4.61 -16.69
C PHE A 120 -16.05 5.67 -17.61
N THR A 121 -14.85 6.15 -17.29
CA THR A 121 -14.14 7.12 -18.12
C THR A 121 -13.08 6.44 -18.98
N ARG A 122 -12.68 7.09 -20.10
CA ARG A 122 -11.74 6.50 -21.07
C ARG A 122 -10.30 6.46 -20.55
N GLU A 123 -10.01 7.20 -19.48
CA GLU A 123 -8.70 7.30 -18.83
C GLU A 123 -8.37 6.07 -17.96
N GLY A 124 -9.29 5.10 -17.85
CA GLY A 124 -9.06 3.82 -17.18
C GLY A 124 -9.40 3.83 -15.70
N ILE A 125 -9.58 2.63 -15.15
CA ILE A 125 -9.81 2.41 -13.72
C ILE A 125 -8.47 2.62 -13.01
N SER A 126 -8.31 3.76 -12.33
CA SER A 126 -7.18 3.94 -11.42
C SER A 126 -7.34 2.96 -10.25
N ASN A 127 -6.46 1.95 -10.19
CA ASN A 127 -6.43 1.01 -9.08
C ASN A 127 -5.88 1.72 -7.84
N THR A 128 -6.78 2.25 -7.03
CA THR A 128 -6.47 2.95 -5.77
C THR A 128 -5.73 2.07 -4.77
N HIS A 129 -5.79 0.75 -4.91
CA HIS A 129 -5.09 -0.19 -4.04
C HIS A 129 -3.55 -0.12 -4.17
N ASN A 130 -3.05 0.36 -5.32
CA ASN A 130 -1.62 0.48 -5.58
C ASN A 130 -1.05 1.87 -5.24
N ILE A 131 -1.85 2.75 -4.64
CA ILE A 131 -1.41 4.08 -4.23
C ILE A 131 -0.90 3.98 -2.78
N TYR A 132 0.40 4.16 -2.62
CA TYR A 132 1.08 4.22 -1.32
C TYR A 132 1.69 5.60 -1.15
N VAL A 133 1.72 6.07 0.08
CA VAL A 133 2.50 7.22 0.50
C VAL A 133 3.45 6.78 1.60
N PHE A 134 4.70 7.23 1.55
CA PHE A 134 5.70 6.93 2.57
C PHE A 134 5.74 8.05 3.62
N PHE A 135 5.59 7.70 4.90
CA PHE A 135 5.69 8.58 6.07
C PHE A 135 6.64 8.01 7.10
#